data_AF-A0AA36XQ03-F1
#
_entry.id   AF-A0AA36XQ03-F1
#
_cell.length_a   1.000
_cell.length_b   1.000
_cell.length_c   1.000
_cell.angle_alpha   90.00
_cell.angle_beta   90.00
_cell.angle_gamma   90.00
#
_symmetry.space_group_name_H-M   'P 1'
#
loop_
_entity.id
_entity.type
_entity.pdbx_description
1 polymer ?
#
loop_
_entity_poly.entity_id
_entity_poly.type
_entity_poly.pdbx_seq_one_letter_code
_entity_poly.pdbx_strand_id
1 'polypeptide(L)'
;MKNILNKIAKVMGEVLDFQARVWVVNVYSGEHKGESYVVNEDTFSVPLQWMKKKGYQESMLNKVEAMKRSQVLEFDLGLVKHRLMRVK
;
A
#
# COMPACT_ATOMS: atom_id res chain seq x y z
N MET A 1 29.38 -4.01 -17.36
CA MET A 1 28.63 -5.15 -16.78
C MET A 1 28.23 -4.97 -15.32
N LYS A 2 29.12 -4.58 -14.38
CA LYS A 2 28.78 -4.39 -12.95
C LYS A 2 27.57 -3.45 -12.70
N ASN A 3 27.46 -2.36 -13.46
CA ASN A 3 26.35 -1.40 -13.29
C ASN A 3 24.96 -1.95 -13.68
N ILE A 4 24.90 -2.92 -14.60
CA ILE A 4 23.63 -3.54 -15.02
C ILE A 4 23.18 -4.54 -13.97
N LEU A 5 24.10 -5.38 -13.47
CA LEU A 5 23.83 -6.33 -12.40
C LEU A 5 23.33 -5.64 -11.12
N ASN A 6 23.97 -4.52 -10.75
CA ASN A 6 23.54 -3.72 -9.60
C ASN A 6 22.14 -3.12 -9.78
N LYS A 7 21.80 -2.65 -11.00
CA LYS A 7 20.45 -2.15 -11.29
C LYS A 7 19.40 -3.25 -11.21
N ILE A 8 19.68 -4.43 -11.75
CA ILE A 8 18.76 -5.58 -11.68
C ILE A 8 18.55 -6.01 -10.23
N ALA A 9 19.63 -6.15 -9.45
CA ALA A 9 19.54 -6.51 -8.03
C ALA A 9 18.71 -5.50 -7.24
N LYS A 10 18.88 -4.20 -7.51
CA LYS A 10 18.08 -3.14 -6.89
C LYS A 10 16.59 -3.28 -7.23
N VAL A 11 16.26 -3.43 -8.51
CA VAL A 11 14.87 -3.58 -8.96
C VAL A 11 14.23 -4.84 -8.37
N MET A 12 14.95 -5.97 -8.34
CA MET A 12 14.46 -7.19 -7.71
C MET A 12 14.23 -7.00 -6.20
N GLY A 13 15.13 -6.29 -5.52
CA GLY A 13 14.95 -5.94 -4.11
C GLY A 13 13.70 -5.10 -3.86
N GLU A 14 13.45 -4.10 -4.71
CA GLU A 14 12.24 -3.26 -4.65
C GLU A 14 10.96 -4.09 -4.92
N VAL A 15 11.01 -5.03 -5.88
CA VAL A 15 9.90 -5.95 -6.18
C VAL A 15 9.58 -6.85 -4.99
N LEU A 16 10.61 -7.48 -4.42
CA LEU A 16 10.45 -8.35 -3.26
C LEU A 16 9.94 -7.60 -2.03
N ASP A 17 10.42 -6.37 -1.82
CA ASP A 17 9.98 -5.54 -0.69
C ASP A 17 8.49 -5.20 -0.79
N PHE A 18 7.98 -4.79 -1.96
CA PHE A 18 6.56 -4.47 -2.06
C PHE A 18 5.68 -5.73 -1.98
N GLN A 19 6.06 -6.83 -2.64
CA GLN A 19 5.29 -8.08 -2.61
C GLN A 19 5.21 -8.67 -1.19
N ALA A 20 6.16 -8.36 -0.32
CA ALA A 20 6.13 -8.82 1.06
C ALA A 20 5.12 -8.08 1.96
N ARG A 21 4.52 -6.97 1.49
CA ARG A 21 3.69 -6.08 2.32
C ARG A 21 2.26 -6.57 2.41
N VAL A 22 1.71 -6.42 3.62
CA VAL A 22 0.30 -6.69 3.91
C VAL A 22 -0.28 -5.49 4.64
N TRP A 23 -1.44 -5.05 4.17
CA TRP A 23 -2.19 -3.95 4.76
C TRP A 23 -3.51 -4.45 5.34
N VAL A 24 -3.88 -3.89 6.49
CA VAL A 24 -5.26 -3.94 6.98
C VAL A 24 -5.88 -2.57 6.74
N VAL A 25 -7.00 -2.53 6.02
CA VAL A 25 -7.74 -1.32 5.69
C VAL A 25 -9.09 -1.38 6.36
N ASN A 26 -9.38 -0.46 7.28
CA ASN A 26 -10.69 -0.33 7.90
C ASN A 26 -11.42 0.89 7.36
N VAL A 27 -12.68 0.71 6.97
CA VAL A 27 -13.55 1.82 6.59
C VAL A 27 -14.29 2.28 7.83
N TYR A 28 -13.95 3.46 8.36
CA TYR A 28 -14.50 3.94 9.64
C TYR A 28 -15.55 5.05 9.47
N SER A 29 -15.75 5.53 8.25
CA SER A 29 -16.80 6.49 7.88
C SER A 29 -17.20 6.30 6.42
N GLY A 30 -18.47 6.57 6.11
CA GLY A 30 -19.02 6.51 4.76
C GLY A 30 -19.68 5.17 4.40
N GLU A 31 -19.82 4.93 3.11
CA GLU A 31 -20.24 3.63 2.56
C GLU A 31 -19.27 2.53 3.01
N HIS A 32 -19.78 1.32 3.29
CA HIS A 32 -19.01 0.18 3.84
C HIS A 32 -18.41 0.40 5.25
N LYS A 33 -18.91 1.38 6.02
CA LYS A 33 -18.46 1.60 7.41
C LYS A 33 -18.54 0.31 8.24
N GLY A 34 -17.43 -0.01 8.92
CA GLY A 34 -17.27 -1.21 9.74
C GLY A 34 -16.60 -2.35 9.00
N GLU A 35 -16.52 -2.31 7.67
CA GLU A 35 -15.80 -3.30 6.89
C GLU A 35 -14.28 -3.16 7.06
N SER A 36 -13.60 -4.30 6.99
CA SER A 36 -12.15 -4.38 7.04
C SER A 36 -11.66 -5.27 5.90
N TYR A 37 -10.63 -4.80 5.19
CA TYR A 37 -10.01 -5.50 4.09
C TYR A 37 -8.57 -5.86 4.43
N VAL A 38 -8.18 -7.09 4.12
CA VAL A 38 -6.77 -7.50 4.12
C VAL A 38 -6.27 -7.40 2.69
N VAL A 39 -5.30 -6.54 2.46
CA VAL A 39 -4.71 -6.29 1.14
C VAL A 39 -3.30 -6.86 1.15
N ASN A 40 -3.11 -7.96 0.42
CA ASN A 40 -1.81 -8.60 0.28
C ASN A 40 -1.19 -8.23 -1.08
N GLU A 41 -0.03 -7.57 -1.05
CA GLU A 41 0.62 -7.07 -2.25
C GLU A 41 1.25 -8.16 -3.12
N ASP A 42 1.45 -9.38 -2.58
CA ASP A 42 1.94 -10.53 -3.36
C ASP A 42 1.02 -10.93 -4.52
N THR A 43 -0.27 -10.61 -4.42
CA THR A 43 -1.28 -10.88 -5.46
C THR A 43 -1.33 -9.82 -6.57
N PHE A 44 -0.54 -8.74 -6.47
CA PHE A 44 -0.57 -7.63 -7.42
C PHE A 44 0.68 -7.54 -8.29
N SER A 45 0.49 -6.97 -9.48
CA SER A 45 1.57 -6.75 -10.46
C SER A 45 2.24 -5.38 -10.32
N VAL A 46 1.61 -4.45 -9.59
CA VAL A 46 2.16 -3.12 -9.32
C VAL A 46 1.94 -2.74 -7.85
N PRO A 47 2.86 -1.95 -7.24
CA PRO A 47 2.71 -1.50 -5.86
C PRO A 47 1.43 -0.68 -5.65
N LEU A 48 0.78 -0.88 -4.50
CA LEU A 48 -0.38 -0.13 -4.03
C LEU A 48 -1.57 -0.21 -5.00
N GLN A 49 -1.67 -1.30 -5.77
CA GLN A 49 -2.68 -1.44 -6.82
C GLN A 49 -4.11 -1.28 -6.28
N TRP A 50 -4.39 -1.84 -5.09
CA TRP A 50 -5.69 -1.74 -4.46
C TRP A 50 -6.04 -0.27 -4.13
N MET A 51 -5.10 0.47 -3.54
CA MET A 51 -5.28 1.89 -3.18
C MET A 51 -5.49 2.75 -4.43
N LYS A 52 -4.73 2.50 -5.51
CA LYS A 52 -4.94 3.16 -6.80
C LYS A 52 -6.36 2.94 -7.33
N LYS A 53 -6.87 1.71 -7.26
CA LYS A 53 -8.26 1.38 -7.66
C LYS A 53 -9.32 2.05 -6.79
N LYS A 54 -9.01 2.33 -5.51
CA LYS A 54 -9.90 3.05 -4.58
C LYS A 54 -9.82 4.58 -4.68
N GLY A 55 -9.02 5.12 -5.60
CA GLY A 55 -8.96 6.55 -5.85
C GLY A 55 -8.02 7.33 -4.92
N TYR A 56 -7.04 6.66 -4.31
CA TYR A 56 -6.02 7.35 -3.52
C TYR A 56 -5.21 8.28 -4.42
N GLN A 57 -5.06 9.53 -3.99
CA GLN A 57 -4.21 10.49 -4.69
C GLN A 57 -2.74 10.14 -4.52
N GLU A 58 -1.91 10.59 -5.45
CA GLU A 58 -0.46 10.33 -5.45
C GLU A 58 0.23 10.80 -4.15
N SER A 59 -0.20 11.94 -3.61
CA SER A 59 0.27 12.45 -2.31
C SER A 59 -0.05 11.51 -1.14
N MET A 60 -1.14 10.75 -1.21
CA MET A 60 -1.51 9.73 -0.22
C MET A 60 -0.70 8.46 -0.44
N LEU A 61 -0.56 8.01 -1.68
CA LEU A 61 0.23 6.83 -2.03
C LEU A 61 1.68 6.98 -1.58
N ASN A 62 2.28 8.16 -1.75
CA ASN A 62 3.64 8.45 -1.27
C ASN A 62 3.77 8.31 0.25
N LYS A 63 2.72 8.67 1.01
CA LYS A 63 2.69 8.46 2.46
C LYS A 63 2.57 6.99 2.82
N VAL A 64 1.73 6.23 2.10
CA VAL A 64 1.57 4.78 2.31
C VAL A 64 2.88 4.04 2.01
N GLU A 65 3.55 4.37 0.92
CA GLU A 65 4.83 3.78 0.51
C GLU A 65 5.92 3.98 1.58
N ALA A 66 5.91 5.13 2.25
CA ALA A 66 6.84 5.45 3.33
C ALA A 66 6.48 4.81 4.69
N MET A 67 5.33 4.13 4.81
CA MET A 67 4.89 3.55 6.09
C MET A 67 5.83 2.42 6.53
N LYS A 68 6.23 2.45 7.79
CA LYS A 68 6.89 1.34 8.47
C LYS A 68 5.85 0.36 9.03
N ARG A 69 6.29 -0.86 9.35
CA ARG A 69 5.45 -1.87 10.02
C ARG A 69 4.84 -1.30 11.30
N SER A 70 3.61 -1.71 11.57
CA SER A 70 2.77 -1.26 12.70
C SER A 70 2.41 0.22 12.70
N GLN A 71 2.75 0.99 11.66
CA GLN A 71 2.23 2.35 11.51
C GLN A 71 0.80 2.31 11.00
N VAL A 72 0.05 3.32 11.44
CA VAL A 72 -1.34 3.55 11.05
C VAL A 72 -1.45 4.93 10.43
N LEU A 73 -2.08 5.03 9.26
CA LEU A 73 -2.42 6.29 8.62
C LEU A 73 -3.93 6.33 8.32
N GLU A 74 -4.50 7.52 8.39
CA GLU A 74 -5.89 7.74 8.02
C GLU A 74 -5.97 8.62 6.79
N PHE A 75 -6.87 8.27 5.88
CA PHE A 75 -7.08 8.96 4.61
C PHE A 75 -8.55 9.27 4.42
N ASP A 76 -8.81 10.50 4.00
CA ASP A 76 -10.13 10.97 3.59
C ASP A 76 -10.22 10.92 2.06
N LEU A 77 -11.14 10.11 1.54
CA LEU A 77 -11.42 9.95 0.12
C LEU A 77 -12.72 10.70 -0.27
N GLY A 78 -13.10 11.70 0.51
CA GLY A 78 -14.30 12.51 0.33
C GLY A 78 -15.52 11.89 1.00
N LEU A 79 -16.04 10.81 0.43
CA LEU A 79 -17.25 10.14 0.93
C LEU A 79 -16.96 9.05 1.96
N VAL A 80 -15.74 8.50 1.92
CA VAL A 80 -15.30 7.42 2.80
C VAL A 80 -13.99 7.78 3.47
N LYS A 81 -13.80 7.30 4.70
CA LYS A 81 -12.54 7.41 5.42
C LYS A 81 -11.96 6.04 5.69
N HIS A 82 -10.69 5.88 5.31
CA HIS A 82 -9.96 4.64 5.46
C HIS A 82 -8.85 4.80 6.50
N ARG A 83 -8.74 3.82 7.40
CA ARG A 83 -7.59 3.66 8.29
C ARG A 83 -6.75 2.49 7.77
N LEU A 84 -5.52 2.77 7.40
CA LEU A 84 -4.55 1.80 6.89
C LEU A 84 -3.55 1.45 7.97
N MET A 85 -3.27 0.17 8.15
CA MET A 85 -2.19 -0.34 8.99
C MET A 85 -1.26 -1.22 8.17
N ARG A 86 0.06 -0.97 8.24
CA ARG A 86 1.06 -1.89 7.68
C ARG A 86 1.31 -3.04 8.66
N VAL A 87 0.96 -4.26 8.29
CA VAL A 87 1.15 -5.43 9.15
C VAL A 87 2.51 -6.10 8.91
N LYS A 88 2.91 -6.19 7.64
CA LYS A 88 4.16 -6.83 7.20
C LYS A 88 5.07 -5.88 6.43
#